data_AF-A0A3B1JIE2-F1
#
_entry.id   AF-A0A3B1JIE2-F1
#
_cell.length_a   1.000
_cell.length_b   1.000
_cell.length_c   1.000
_cell.angle_alpha   90.00
_cell.angle_beta   90.00
_cell.angle_gamma   90.00
#
_symmetry.space_group_name_H-M   'P 1'
#
loop_
_entity.id
_entity.type
_entity.pdbx_description
1 polymer ?
#
loop_
_entity_poly.entity_id
_entity_poly.type
_entity_poly.pdbx_seq_one_letter_code
_entity_poly.pdbx_strand_id
1 'polypeptide(L)' 'MSDSETAAPAETPVPAACEAIKADLDKIKENGEAACKELMEAFAACVKSSAEGS' A
#
# COMPACT_ATOMS: atom_id res chain seq x y z
N MET A 1 11.12 -33.41 -2.89
CA MET A 1 9.81 -32.74 -2.81
C MET A 1 10.10 -31.25 -2.91
N SER A 2 9.53 -30.62 -3.95
CA SER A 2 9.72 -29.21 -4.29
C SER A 2 9.18 -28.32 -3.18
N ASP A 3 9.94 -27.31 -2.78
CA ASP A 3 9.37 -26.09 -2.22
C ASP A 3 10.10 -24.91 -2.85
N SER A 4 9.75 -24.67 -4.12
CA SER A 4 9.89 -23.37 -4.73
C SER A 4 8.74 -22.51 -4.21
N GLU A 5 8.89 -22.00 -3.00
CA GLU A 5 8.09 -20.86 -2.55
C GLU A 5 9.07 -19.80 -2.03
N THR A 6 9.76 -19.14 -2.97
CA THR A 6 9.97 -17.71 -2.76
C THR A 6 8.56 -17.15 -2.69
N ALA A 7 8.02 -17.02 -1.48
CA ALA A 7 6.85 -16.22 -1.24
C ALA A 7 7.22 -14.84 -1.80
N ALA A 8 6.78 -14.58 -3.03
CA ALA A 8 6.63 -13.22 -3.51
C ALA A 8 5.99 -12.49 -2.32
N PRO A 9 6.56 -11.38 -1.83
CA PRO A 9 5.97 -10.68 -0.70
C PRO A 9 4.53 -10.51 -1.12
N ALA A 10 3.63 -11.22 -0.43
CA ALA A 10 2.22 -11.22 -0.77
C ALA A 10 1.92 -9.75 -0.94
N GLU A 11 1.52 -9.34 -2.15
CA GLU A 11 1.03 -8.00 -2.37
C GLU A 11 -0.14 -7.95 -1.41
N THR A 12 0.10 -7.49 -0.18
CA THR A 12 -0.90 -7.51 0.87
C THR A 12 -2.01 -6.71 0.24
N PRO A 13 -3.15 -7.36 -0.05
CA PRO A 13 -4.19 -6.73 -0.83
C PRO A 13 -4.47 -5.45 -0.06
N VAL A 14 -4.28 -4.34 -0.78
CA VAL A 14 -4.44 -3.03 -0.17
C VAL A 14 -5.77 -3.08 0.55
N PRO A 15 -5.79 -2.89 1.87
CA PRO A 15 -7.03 -3.04 2.63
C PRO A 15 -8.07 -2.12 1.99
N ALA A 16 -9.34 -2.53 1.93
CA ALA A 16 -10.38 -1.71 1.33
C ALA A 16 -10.43 -0.29 1.94
N ALA A 17 -10.04 -0.17 3.22
CA ALA A 17 -9.85 1.11 3.91
C ALA A 17 -8.74 2.00 3.32
N CYS A 18 -7.73 1.41 2.69
CA CYS A 18 -6.58 2.08 2.09
C CYS A 18 -6.65 2.17 0.55
N GLU A 19 -7.64 1.55 -0.10
CA GLU A 19 -7.84 1.65 -1.56
C GLU A 19 -8.10 3.10 -2.01
N ALA A 20 -8.86 3.87 -1.22
CA ALA A 20 -9.08 5.28 -1.48
C ALA A 20 -7.76 6.08 -1.47
N ILE A 21 -6.87 5.78 -0.51
CA ILE A 21 -5.55 6.41 -0.41
C ILE A 21 -4.67 5.97 -1.58
N LYS A 22 -4.71 4.69 -1.97
CA LYS A 22 -3.99 4.17 -3.14
C LYS A 22 -4.41 4.89 -4.43
N ALA A 23 -5.70 5.09 -4.64
CA ALA A 23 -6.24 5.75 -5.83
C ALA A 23 -5.84 7.23 -5.89
N ASP A 24 -5.83 7.90 -4.74
CA ASP A 24 -5.37 9.29 -4.65
C ASP A 24 -3.85 9.38 -4.89
N LEU A 25 -3.08 8.37 -4.45
CA LEU A 25 -1.64 8.23 -4.67
C LEU A 25 -1.30 8.05 -6.15
N ASP A 26 -2.12 7.28 -6.86
CA ASP A 26 -1.97 7.09 -8.30
C ASP A 26 -2.27 8.37 -9.08
N LYS A 27 -3.27 9.15 -8.65
CA LYS A 27 -3.59 10.46 -9.22
C LYS A 27 -2.50 11.51 -8.99
N ILE A 28 -1.94 11.60 -7.78
CA ILE A 28 -0.95 12.62 -7.46
C ILE A 28 0.47 12.30 -7.94
N LYS A 29 0.75 11.05 -8.34
CA LYS A 29 1.99 10.73 -9.07
C LYS A 29 2.17 11.63 -10.29
N GLU A 30 1.08 12.11 -10.90
CA GLU A 30 1.12 13.06 -12.01
C GLU A 30 1.37 14.52 -11.57
N ASN A 31 1.06 14.88 -10.31
CA ASN A 31 1.19 16.24 -9.77
C ASN A 31 2.54 16.52 -9.07
N GLY A 32 3.38 15.51 -8.84
CA GLY A 32 4.76 15.66 -8.36
C GLY A 32 5.03 15.11 -6.94
N GLU A 33 6.28 14.71 -6.70
CA GLU A 33 6.77 13.99 -5.51
C GLU A 33 6.37 14.60 -4.16
N ALA A 34 6.21 15.93 -4.09
CA ALA A 34 5.85 16.62 -2.85
C ALA A 34 4.46 16.24 -2.32
N ALA A 35 3.47 16.06 -3.21
CA ALA A 35 2.13 15.60 -2.85
C ALA A 35 2.11 14.09 -2.55
N CYS A 36 2.95 13.32 -3.26
CA CYS A 36 3.04 11.88 -3.10
C CYS A 36 3.58 11.46 -1.72
N LYS A 37 4.48 12.25 -1.12
CA LYS A 37 5.12 11.90 0.17
C LYS A 37 4.13 11.74 1.33
N GLU A 38 3.28 12.75 1.58
CA GLU A 38 2.29 12.66 2.66
C GLU A 38 1.31 11.51 2.44
N LEU A 39 0.92 11.30 1.18
CA LEU A 39 -0.05 10.27 0.85
C LEU A 39 0.55 8.85 0.91
N MET A 40 1.83 8.69 0.59
CA MET A 40 2.58 7.46 0.83
C MET A 40 2.68 7.13 2.31
N GLU A 41 2.95 8.13 3.16
CA GLU A 41 2.96 7.92 4.61
C GLU A 41 1.57 7.53 5.14
N ALA A 42 0.50 8.19 4.67
CA ALA A 42 -0.87 7.84 5.01
C ALA A 42 -1.25 6.42 4.53
N PHE A 43 -0.83 6.04 3.33
CA PHE A 43 -1.05 4.71 2.76
C PHE A 43 -0.33 3.63 3.58
N ALA A 44 0.94 3.85 3.89
CA ALA A 44 1.75 2.95 4.71
C ALA A 44 1.17 2.80 6.12
N ALA A 45 0.74 3.90 6.75
CA ALA A 45 0.08 3.88 8.05
C ALA A 45 -1.25 3.12 8.00
N CYS A 46 -2.05 3.30 6.95
CA CYS A 46 -3.32 2.60 6.77
C CYS A 46 -3.12 1.09 6.58
N VAL A 47 -2.18 0.68 5.73
CA VAL A 47 -1.86 -0.73 5.50
C VAL A 47 -1.32 -1.35 6.79
N LYS A 48 -0.43 -0.65 7.49
CA LYS A 48 0.13 -1.11 8.75
C LYS A 48 -0.93 -1.26 9.84
N SER A 49 -1.79 -0.26 10.01
CA SER A 49 -2.90 -0.32 10.98
C SER A 49 -3.91 -1.43 10.64
N SER A 50 -4.15 -1.69 9.35
CA SER A 50 -5.04 -2.77 8.93
C SER A 50 -4.42 -4.15 9.13
N ALA A 51 -3.10 -4.27 8.97
CA ALA A 51 -2.34 -5.50 9.21
C ALA A 51 -2.20 -5.81 10.71
N GLU A 52 -2.08 -4.80 11.56
CA GLU A 52 -1.98 -4.97 13.03
C GLU A 52 -3.37 -5.13 13.70
N GLY A 53 -4.46 -4.82 13.01
CA GLY A 53 -5.84 -4.93 13.50
C GLY A 53 -6.58 -6.22 13.12
N SER A 54 -5.91 -7.16 12.45
CA SER A 54 -6.48 -8.45 12.02
C SER A 54 -5.93 -9.63 12.83
#